data_AF-A0A4V6J130-F1
#
_entry.id   AF-A0A4V6J130-F1
#
_cell.length_a   1.000
_cell.length_b   1.000
_cell.length_c   1.000
_cell.angle_alpha   90.00
_cell.angle_beta   90.00
_cell.angle_gamma   90.00
#
_symmetry.space_group_name_H-M   'P 1'
#
loop_
_entity.id
_entity.type
_entity.pdbx_description
1 polymer ?
#
loop_
_entity_poly.entity_id
_entity_poly.type
_entity_poly.pdbx_seq_one_letter_code
_entity_poly.pdbx_strand_id
1 'polypeptide(L)'
;MHLVKNILAATLLFSAAAQAHNVLDFPQPENNPEEFYAVTEIPTGGIIKYETDAKTGFIIADRFQSMPVALSGQLRFADPVAGR
;
A
#
# COMPACT_ATOMS: atom_id res chain seq x y z
N MET A 1 6.69 -42.40 16.57
CA MET A 1 7.25 -41.53 15.49
C MET A 1 6.18 -40.97 14.53
N HIS A 2 5.03 -41.62 14.34
CA HIS A 2 3.97 -41.11 13.45
C HIS A 2 3.23 -39.87 13.97
N LEU A 3 3.01 -39.78 15.29
CA LEU A 3 2.28 -38.66 15.89
C LEU A 3 3.03 -37.32 15.74
N VAL A 4 4.34 -37.32 15.98
CA VAL A 4 5.20 -36.12 15.82
C VAL A 4 5.24 -35.66 14.36
N LYS A 5 5.33 -36.60 13.42
CA LYS A 5 5.31 -36.32 11.98
C LYS A 5 3.97 -35.71 11.52
N ASN A 6 2.85 -36.17 12.07
CA ASN A 6 1.53 -35.64 11.74
C ASN A 6 1.30 -34.25 12.34
N ILE A 7 1.80 -33.98 13.55
CA ILE A 7 1.75 -32.65 14.16
C ILE A 7 2.59 -31.65 13.35
N LEU A 8 3.80 -32.05 12.93
CA LEU A 8 4.68 -31.19 12.14
C LEU A 8 4.08 -30.86 10.75
N ALA A 9 3.42 -31.84 10.12
CA ALA A 9 2.72 -31.64 8.85
C ALA A 9 1.51 -30.69 8.99
N ALA A 10 0.77 -30.76 10.11
CA ALA A 10 -0.34 -29.86 10.38
C ALA A 10 0.12 -28.41 10.63
N THR A 11 1.25 -28.21 11.31
CA THR A 11 1.81 -26.86 11.53
C THR A 11 2.32 -26.20 10.26
N LEU A 12 2.83 -26.97 9.28
CA LEU A 12 3.25 -26.45 7.98
C LEU A 12 2.08 -25.96 7.12
N LEU A 13 0.88 -26.53 7.30
CA LEU A 13 -0.33 -26.12 6.61
C LEU A 13 -0.96 -24.83 7.19
N PHE A 14 -0.57 -24.44 8.41
CA PHE A 14 -1.03 -23.22 9.09
C PHE A 14 -0.12 -22.00 8.90
N SER A 15 0.84 -22.05 7.97
CA SER A 15 1.54 -20.84 7.52
C SER A 15 0.53 -19.94 6.80
N ALA A 16 -0.16 -19.11 7.58
CA ALA A 16 -1.19 -18.20 7.14
C ALA A 16 -0.69 -17.38 5.94
N ALA A 17 -1.51 -17.34 4.89
CA ALA A 17 -1.31 -16.36 3.83
C ALA A 17 -1.46 -14.97 4.46
N ALA A 18 -0.34 -14.28 4.68
CA ALA A 18 -0.35 -12.87 5.02
C ALA A 18 -0.98 -12.14 3.81
N GLN A 19 -2.27 -11.80 3.94
CA GLN A 19 -2.95 -10.98 2.95
C GLN A 19 -2.37 -9.58 3.04
N ALA A 20 -2.06 -8.97 1.89
CA ALA A 20 -1.65 -7.57 1.86
C ALA A 20 -2.75 -6.70 2.48
N HIS A 21 -2.39 -5.92 3.49
CA HIS A 21 -3.32 -4.97 4.11
C HIS A 21 -3.43 -3.74 3.21
N ASN A 22 -4.63 -3.17 3.10
CA ASN A 22 -4.84 -1.97 2.29
C ASN A 22 -4.06 -0.81 2.93
N VAL A 23 -3.22 -0.14 2.14
CA VAL A 23 -2.37 0.95 2.62
C VAL A 23 -3.19 2.15 3.12
N LEU A 24 -4.42 2.32 2.64
CA LEU A 24 -5.32 3.38 3.07
C LEU A 24 -5.94 3.12 4.45
N ASP A 25 -5.97 1.86 4.90
CA ASP A 25 -6.43 1.50 6.24
C ASP A 25 -5.33 1.72 7.31
N PHE A 26 -4.13 2.17 6.90
CA PHE A 26 -3.05 2.43 7.83
C PHE A 26 -3.40 3.61 8.76
N PRO A 27 -3.35 3.42 10.08
CA PRO A 27 -3.79 4.44 11.02
C PRO A 27 -2.94 5.71 10.90
N GLN A 28 -3.62 6.86 10.84
CA GLN A 28 -2.97 8.16 10.91
C GLN A 28 -2.47 8.45 12.34
N PRO A 29 -1.42 9.27 12.51
CA PRO A 29 -0.91 9.61 13.84
C PRO A 29 -1.92 10.45 14.64
N GLU A 30 -1.82 10.42 15.96
CA GLU A 30 -2.75 11.11 16.86
C GLU A 30 -2.68 12.65 16.76
N ASN A 31 -1.53 13.22 16.41
CA ASN A 31 -1.38 14.67 16.23
C ASN A 31 -1.74 15.15 14.81
N ASN A 32 -2.58 14.42 14.08
CA ASN A 32 -3.13 14.90 12.82
C ASN A 32 -3.96 16.18 13.10
N PRO A 33 -3.70 17.33 12.42
CA PRO A 33 -3.00 17.49 11.15
C PRO A 33 -1.55 17.98 11.20
N GLU A 34 -0.94 18.13 12.38
CA GLU A 34 0.46 18.53 12.50
C GLU A 34 1.42 17.51 11.87
N GLU A 35 1.13 16.21 12.01
CA GLU A 35 1.80 15.13 11.28
C GLU A 35 0.78 14.22 10.59
N PHE A 36 1.16 13.67 9.44
CA PHE A 36 0.35 12.69 8.73
C PHE A 36 1.22 11.76 7.90
N TYR A 37 0.76 10.53 7.73
CA TYR A 37 1.37 9.59 6.82
C TYR A 37 0.79 9.78 5.42
N ALA A 38 1.68 9.86 4.43
CA ALA A 38 1.30 10.10 3.04
C ALA A 38 1.88 9.02 2.14
N VAL A 39 1.01 8.41 1.33
CA VAL A 39 1.39 7.40 0.34
C VAL A 39 1.97 8.09 -0.87
N THR A 40 3.17 7.67 -1.28
CA THR A 40 3.76 8.14 -2.54
C THR A 40 3.13 7.38 -3.70
N GLU A 41 2.43 8.10 -4.57
CA GLU A 41 1.84 7.51 -5.78
C GLU A 41 2.68 7.79 -7.02
N ILE A 42 3.27 8.99 -7.13
CA ILE A 42 4.10 9.36 -8.27
C ILE A 42 5.50 9.74 -7.76
N PRO A 43 6.52 8.89 -8.00
CA PRO A 43 7.88 9.22 -7.63
C PRO A 43 8.42 10.36 -8.51
N THR A 44 9.27 11.20 -7.92
CA THR A 44 9.93 12.30 -8.64
C THR A 44 10.70 11.77 -9.85
N GLY A 45 10.56 12.45 -10.99
CA GLY A 45 11.18 12.03 -12.25
C GLY A 45 10.45 10.89 -12.97
N GLY A 46 9.36 10.37 -12.39
CA GLY A 46 8.53 9.35 -13.02
C GLY A 46 7.78 9.88 -14.25
N ILE A 47 7.62 9.01 -15.25
CA ILE A 47 6.83 9.26 -16.47
C ILE A 47 5.47 8.54 -16.46
N ILE A 48 5.21 7.74 -15.42
CA ILE A 48 3.96 6.97 -15.26
C ILE A 48 3.22 7.57 -14.07
N LYS A 49 1.95 7.90 -14.27
CA LYS A 49 1.04 8.20 -13.17
C LYS A 49 0.51 6.87 -12.65
N TYR A 50 0.86 6.57 -11.40
CA TYR A 50 0.19 5.52 -10.66
C TYR A 50 -0.90 6.11 -9.76
N GLU A 51 -1.81 5.26 -9.32
CA GLU A 51 -2.88 5.59 -8.38
C GLU A 51 -3.13 4.39 -7.47
N THR A 52 -3.36 4.65 -6.19
CA THR A 52 -3.72 3.60 -5.23
C THR A 52 -5.19 3.25 -5.41
N ASP A 53 -5.50 2.00 -5.74
CA ASP A 53 -6.88 1.54 -5.79
C ASP A 53 -7.48 1.47 -4.38
N ALA A 54 -8.56 2.21 -4.15
CA ALA A 54 -9.16 2.33 -2.82
C ALA A 54 -9.70 1.00 -2.26
N LYS A 55 -10.04 0.03 -3.13
CA LYS A 55 -10.61 -1.25 -2.71
C LYS A 55 -9.55 -2.26 -2.31
N THR A 56 -8.45 -2.32 -3.05
CA THR A 56 -7.40 -3.33 -2.88
C THR A 56 -6.15 -2.80 -2.20
N GLY A 57 -5.94 -1.48 -2.18
CA GLY A 57 -4.72 -0.83 -1.70
C GLY A 57 -3.52 -1.02 -2.62
N PHE A 58 -3.70 -1.58 -3.83
CA PHE A 58 -2.62 -1.77 -4.79
C PHE A 58 -2.34 -0.52 -5.61
N ILE A 59 -1.08 -0.33 -5.97
CA ILE A 59 -0.64 0.71 -6.89
C ILE A 59 -0.90 0.26 -8.32
N ILE A 60 -1.80 0.95 -9.02
CA ILE A 60 -2.18 0.66 -10.41
C ILE A 60 -1.59 1.74 -11.31
N ALA A 61 -1.07 1.34 -12.47
CA ALA A 61 -0.68 2.29 -13.50
C ALA A 61 -1.96 2.88 -14.14
N ASP A 62 -2.27 4.14 -13.81
CA ASP A 62 -3.41 4.86 -14.40
C ASP A 62 -3.08 5.25 -15.85
N ARG A 63 -1.94 5.91 -16.06
CA ARG A 63 -1.52 6.32 -17.40
C ARG A 63 -0.01 6.53 -17.54
N PHE A 64 0.48 6.27 -18.75
CA PHE A 64 1.80 6.73 -19.21
C PHE A 64 1.68 8.17 -19.68
N GLN A 65 2.61 9.05 -19.30
CA GLN A 65 2.58 10.42 -19.77
C GLN A 65 2.77 10.50 -21.29
N SER A 66 1.86 11.20 -21.96
CA SER A 66 1.88 11.38 -23.41
C SER A 66 2.80 12.51 -23.87
N MET A 67 3.14 13.42 -22.95
CA MET A 67 4.11 14.50 -23.17
C MET A 67 5.40 14.18 -22.41
N PRO A 68 6.58 14.61 -22.92
CA PRO A 68 7.87 14.36 -22.26
C PRO A 68 8.06 15.29 -21.05
N VAL A 69 7.14 15.20 -20.10
CA VAL A 69 7.12 15.96 -18.85
C VAL A 69 7.25 14.95 -17.72
N ALA A 70 8.37 15.02 -17.00
CA ALA A 70 8.55 14.27 -15.78
C ALA A 70 8.06 15.11 -14.58
N LEU A 71 7.48 14.46 -13.57
CA LEU A 71 7.04 15.18 -12.38
C LEU A 71 8.26 15.70 -11.61
N SER A 72 8.33 17.02 -11.40
CA SER A 72 9.48 17.67 -10.76
C SER A 72 9.52 17.51 -9.23
N GLY A 73 8.43 17.01 -8.63
CA GLY A 73 8.33 16.68 -7.20
C GLY A 73 7.62 15.35 -7.00
N GLN A 74 7.44 14.93 -5.75
CA GLN A 74 6.72 13.70 -5.43
C GLN A 74 5.25 14.04 -5.16
N LEU A 75 4.32 13.40 -5.88
CA LEU A 75 2.89 13.51 -5.56
C LEU A 75 2.53 12.42 -4.56
N ARG A 76 1.88 12.84 -3.49
CA ARG A 76 1.47 11.98 -2.39
C ARG A 76 -0.01 12.15 -2.12
N PHE A 77 -0.69 11.06 -1.79
CA PHE A 77 -2.05 11.09 -1.29
C PHE A 77 -2.01 10.96 0.24
N ALA A 78 -2.64 11.91 0.93
CA ALA A 78 -2.94 11.81 2.35
C ALA A 78 -4.42 11.43 2.47
N ASP A 79 -4.72 10.39 3.25
CA ASP A 79 -6.08 9.91 3.41
C ASP A 79 -7.00 11.00 3.99
N PRO A 80 -8.10 11.40 3.33
CA PRO A 80 -9.04 12.40 3.82
C PRO A 80 -9.91 11.94 5.00
N VAL A 81 -9.81 10.69 5.48
CA VAL A 81 -10.68 10.14 6.55
C VAL A 81 -10.36 10.70 7.95
N ALA A 82 -9.39 11.60 8.09
CA ALA A 82 -9.22 12.42 9.29
C ALA A 82 -10.37 13.42 9.58
N GLY A 83 -11.45 13.41 8.78
CA GLY A 83 -12.57 14.34 8.92
C GLY A 83 -13.94 13.82 8.48
N ARG A 84 -14.26 12.54 8.67
CA ARG A 84 -15.64 12.02 8.55
C ARG A 84 -16.13 11.39 9.85
#